data_AF-I4HU58-F1
#
_entry.id   AF-I4HU58-F1
#
_cell.length_a   1.000
_cell.length_b   1.000
_cell.length_c   1.000
_cell.angle_alpha   90.00
_cell.angle_beta   90.00
_cell.angle_gamma   90.00
#
_symmetry.space_group_name_H-M   'P 1'
#
loop_
_entity.id
_entity.type
_entity.pdbx_description
1 polymer ?
#
loop_
_entity_poly.entity_id
_entity_poly.type
_entity_poly.pdbx_seq_one_letter_code
_entity_poly.pdbx_strand_id
1 'polypeptide(L)' 'MILPGSTVRVTNPDDTYYKFEGLAQRLSDGKVAVLFEGGNWDKLVTFNLSELEELIIAPAKGKK' A
#
# COMPACT_ATOMS: atom_id res chain seq x y z
N MET A 1 3.19 11.38 2.80
CA MET A 1 2.92 11.74 1.39
C MET A 1 3.19 10.49 0.59
N ILE A 2 2.16 9.81 0.07
CA ILE A 2 2.33 8.50 -0.56
C ILE A 2 3.06 8.65 -1.89
N LEU A 3 4.18 7.94 -2.03
CA LEU A 3 4.96 7.84 -3.25
C LEU A 3 5.03 6.40 -3.73
N PRO A 4 5.32 6.15 -5.02
CA PRO A 4 5.71 4.81 -5.47
C PRO A 4 6.84 4.26 -4.59
N GLY A 5 6.67 3.05 -4.07
CA GLY A 5 7.56 2.40 -3.11
C GLY A 5 7.19 2.59 -1.64
N SER A 6 6.24 3.47 -1.30
CA SER A 6 5.73 3.60 0.06
C SER A 6 4.90 2.38 0.46
N THR A 7 5.03 1.92 1.70
CA THR A 7 4.08 0.96 2.27
C THR A 7 2.84 1.70 2.72
N VAL A 8 1.68 1.22 2.28
CA VAL A 8 0.38 1.82 2.59
C VAL A 8 -0.55 0.79 3.20
N ARG A 9 -1.47 1.26 4.04
CA ARG A 9 -2.55 0.47 4.62
C ARG A 9 -3.88 0.99 4.11
N VAL A 10 -4.79 0.07 3.77
CA VAL A 10 -6.17 0.42 3.41
C VAL A 10 -6.98 0.74 4.66
N THR A 11 -7.62 1.90 4.69
CA THR A 11 -8.36 2.42 5.85
C THR A 11 -9.88 2.37 5.68
N ASN A 12 -10.38 2.11 4.47
CA ASN A 12 -11.82 1.97 4.21
C ASN A 12 -12.37 0.67 4.84
N PRO A 13 -13.26 0.72 5.85
CA PRO A 13 -13.81 -0.47 6.51
C PRO A 13 -14.78 -1.29 5.66
N ASP A 14 -15.35 -0.69 4.60
CA ASP A 14 -16.28 -1.36 3.68
C ASP A 14 -15.53 -2.09 2.53
N ASP A 15 -14.20 -2.00 2.50
CA ASP A 15 -13.37 -2.65 1.49
C ASP A 15 -12.86 -4.03 1.96
N THR A 16 -12.75 -4.98 1.03
CA THR A 16 -12.23 -6.33 1.32
C THR A 16 -10.78 -6.30 1.83
N TYR A 17 -10.00 -5.31 1.42
CA TYR A 17 -8.61 -5.12 1.81
C TYR A 17 -8.49 -4.25 3.07
N TYR A 18 -9.56 -4.00 3.83
CA TYR A 18 -9.48 -3.22 5.06
C TYR A 18 -8.38 -3.73 6.00
N LYS A 19 -7.50 -2.81 6.43
CA LYS A 19 -6.29 -3.07 7.25
C LYS A 19 -5.19 -3.90 6.60
N PHE A 20 -5.35 -4.36 5.36
CA PHE A 20 -4.23 -4.94 4.62
C PHE A 20 -3.21 -3.88 4.26
N GLU A 21 -1.96 -4.33 4.21
CA GLU A 21 -0.81 -3.51 3.84
C GLU A 21 -0.27 -3.97 2.50
N GLY A 22 0.19 -3.02 1.70
CA GLY A 22 0.80 -3.31 0.42
C GLY A 22 1.72 -2.20 -0.04
N LEU A 23 2.40 -2.44 -1.15
CA LEU A 23 3.35 -1.49 -1.72
C LEU A 23 2.66 -0.63 -2.78
N ALA A 24 2.72 0.69 -2.62
CA ALA A 24 2.28 1.61 -3.67
C ALA A 24 3.18 1.46 -4.90
N GLN A 25 2.61 1.15 -6.07
CA GLN A 25 3.37 0.93 -7.31
C GLN A 25 3.34 2.14 -8.23
N ARG A 26 2.15 2.74 -8.42
CA ARG A 26 1.96 3.91 -9.26
C ARG A 26 0.89 4.83 -8.69
N LEU A 27 1.06 6.13 -8.93
CA LEU A 27 0.06 7.16 -8.69
C LEU A 27 -0.42 7.71 -10.03
N SER A 28 -1.72 7.79 -10.22
CA SER A 28 -2.34 8.44 -11.38
C SER A 28 -3.72 8.95 -11.03
N ASP A 29 -4.04 10.19 -11.39
CA ASP A 29 -5.38 10.78 -11.25
C ASP A 29 -5.98 10.66 -9.83
N GLY A 30 -5.15 10.87 -8.80
CA GLY A 30 -5.56 10.76 -7.40
C GLY A 30 -5.83 9.33 -6.92
N LYS A 31 -5.45 8.33 -7.71
CA LYS A 31 -5.54 6.91 -7.38
C LYS A 31 -4.17 6.29 -7.23
N VAL A 32 -4.11 5.23 -6.45
CA VAL A 32 -2.87 4.49 -6.15
C VAL A 32 -3.09 3.02 -6.44
N ALA A 33 -2.24 2.43 -7.27
CA ALA A 33 -2.19 0.99 -7.42
C ALA A 33 -1.33 0.41 -6.28
N VAL A 34 -1.93 -0.45 -5.47
CA VAL A 34 -1.29 -1.13 -4.34
C VAL A 34 -1.10 -2.58 -4.69
N LEU A 35 0.15 -3.04 -4.59
CA LEU A 35 0.51 -4.44 -4.74
C LEU A 35 0.44 -5.13 -3.39
N PHE A 36 -0.40 -6.16 -3.31
CA PHE A 36 -0.46 -7.08 -2.18
C PHE A 36 0.26 -8.36 -2.53
N GLU A 37 1.14 -8.81 -1.65
CA GLU A 37 1.93 -10.02 -1.83
C GLU A 37 1.71 -10.97 -0.64
N GLY A 38 1.61 -12.27 -0.92
CA GLY A 38 1.45 -13.29 0.11
C GLY A 38 1.76 -14.68 -0.46
N GLY A 39 2.93 -15.22 -0.13
CA GLY A 39 3.37 -16.51 -0.67
C GLY A 39 3.60 -16.44 -2.18
N ASN A 40 2.93 -17.31 -2.95
CA ASN A 40 3.00 -17.33 -4.42
C ASN A 40 1.91 -16.49 -5.09
N TRP A 41 1.23 -15.62 -4.34
CA TRP A 41 0.14 -14.83 -4.85
C TRP A 41 0.45 -13.35 -4.78
N ASP A 42 0.23 -12.68 -5.90
CA ASP A 42 0.32 -11.24 -6.08
C ASP A 42 -1.01 -10.71 -6.61
N LYS A 43 -1.46 -9.57 -6.07
CA LYS A 43 -2.60 -8.86 -6.63
C LYS A 43 -2.38 -7.36 -6.58
N LEU A 44 -2.57 -6.73 -7.73
CA LEU A 44 -2.56 -5.29 -7.88
C LEU A 44 -3.99 -4.75 -7.88
N VAL A 45 -4.32 -3.90 -6.90
CA VAL A 45 -5.64 -3.27 -6.76
C VAL A 45 -5.47 -1.76 -6.71
N THR A 46 -6.39 -1.02 -7.33
CA THR A 46 -6.32 0.44 -7.38
C THR A 46 -7.33 1.06 -6.42
N PHE A 47 -6.86 1.92 -5.51
CA PHE A 47 -7.67 2.62 -4.53
C PHE A 47 -7.63 4.13 -4.76
N ASN A 48 -8.57 4.86 -4.19
CA ASN A 48 -8.43 6.31 -4.09
C ASN A 48 -7.39 6.65 -3.02
N LEU A 49 -6.63 7.73 -3.23
CA LEU A 49 -5.60 8.17 -2.28
C LEU A 49 -6.15 8.41 -0.87
N SER A 50 -7.42 8.81 -0.75
CA SER A 50 -8.11 9.05 0.53
C SER A 50 -8.40 7.79 1.34
N GLU A 51 -8.33 6.61 0.71
CA GLU A 51 -8.60 5.31 1.35
C GLU A 51 -7.33 4.64 1.85
N LEU A 52 -6.19 5.32 1.74
CA LEU A 52 -4.87 4.81 2.06
C LEU A 52 -4.18 5.68 3.10
N GLU A 53 -3.50 5.03 4.02
CA GLU A 53 -2.60 5.66 4.98
C GLU A 53 -1.18 5.16 4.76
N GLU A 54 -0.21 6.06 4.70
CA GLU A 54 1.21 5.70 4.59
C GLU A 54 1.74 5.21 5.94
N LEU A 55 2.33 4.02 5.94
CA LEU A 55 3.01 3.51 7.12
C LEU A 55 4.46 3.98 7.09
N ILE A 56 4.85 4.77 8.08
CA ILE A 56 6.26 5.15 8.30
C ILE A 56 6.96 3.94 8.91
N ILE A 57 7.51 3.08 8.04
CA ILE A 57 8.40 2.02 8.49
C ILE A 57 9.74 2.71 8.81
N ALA A 58 10.10 2.77 10.09
CA ALA A 58 11.45 3.14 10.46
C ALA A 58 12.42 2.22 9.69
N PRO A 59 13.48 2.74 9.05
CA PRO A 59 14.36 1.93 8.22
C PRO A 59 14.79 0.71 9.04
N ALA A 60 14.50 -0.48 8.52
CA ALA A 60 15.00 -1.71 9.13
C ALA A 60 16.50 -1.54 9.30
N LYS A 61 16.98 -1.54 10.55
CA LYS A 61 18.42 -1.51 10.86
C LYS A 61 19.08 -2.57 9.98
N GLY A 62 19.81 -2.12 8.95
CA GLY A 62 20.52 -3.01 8.05
C GLY A 62 21.35 -3.96 8.90
N LYS A 63 21.11 -5.27 8.77
CA LYS A 63 22.05 -6.25 9.29
C LYS A 63 23.34 -6.06 8.50
N LYS A 64 24.36 -5.57 9.20
CA LYS A 64 25.76 -5.53 8.74
C LYS A 64 26.25 -6.94 8.45
#